data_AF-A0A662I5U2-F1
#
_entry.id   AF-A0A662I5U2-F1
#
_cell.length_a   1.000
_cell.length_b   1.000
_cell.length_c   1.000
_cell.angle_alpha   90.00
_cell.angle_beta   90.00
_cell.angle_gamma   90.00
#
_symmetry.space_group_name_H-M   'P 1'
#
loop_
_entity.id
_entity.type
_entity.pdbx_description
1 polymer ?
#
loop_
_entity_poly.entity_id
_entity_poly.type
_entity_poly.pdbx_seq_one_letter_code
_entity_poly.pdbx_strand_id
1 'polypeptide(L)'
;MKKTILLQVRVSEEIVKELDRLIELGIFRSRSEAVAESLRKLLLEYSRLATEEEFVITLYLLGKLKKDLGPSDVVEVNVDEARKNLRKFFGTDEVEKVLRKVRGESL
;
A
#
# COMPACT_ATOMS: atom_id res chain seq x y z
N MET A 1 -31.20 -8.84 5.58
CA MET A 1 -30.07 -8.26 6.36
C MET A 1 -28.77 -8.73 5.73
N LYS A 2 -27.80 -7.84 5.47
CA LYS A 2 -26.45 -8.27 5.05
C LYS A 2 -25.83 -9.08 6.19
N LYS A 3 -25.19 -10.21 5.86
CA LYS A 3 -24.49 -11.06 6.81
C LYS A 3 -23.30 -10.27 7.38
N THR A 4 -23.22 -10.10 8.69
CA THR A 4 -22.11 -9.43 9.38
C THR A 4 -21.32 -10.45 10.20
N ILE A 5 -20.01 -10.23 10.35
CA ILE A 5 -19.11 -11.05 11.18
C ILE A 5 -18.49 -10.12 12.23
N LEU A 6 -18.42 -10.57 13.48
CA LEU A 6 -17.75 -9.83 14.54
C LEU A 6 -16.23 -9.89 14.33
N LEU A 7 -15.61 -8.71 14.19
CA LEU A 7 -14.16 -8.56 14.14
C LEU A 7 -13.68 -7.97 15.48
N GLN A 8 -12.93 -8.75 16.27
CA GLN A 8 -12.35 -8.29 17.53
C GLN A 8 -10.86 -7.97 17.32
N VAL A 9 -10.49 -6.70 17.52
CA VAL A 9 -9.13 -6.20 17.35
C VAL A 9 -8.73 -5.29 18.50
N ARG A 10 -7.44 -5.23 18.81
CA ARG A 10 -6.88 -4.21 19.72
C ARG A 10 -6.47 -3.00 18.90
N VAL A 11 -6.88 -1.83 19.36
CA VAL A 11 -6.56 -0.54 18.75
C VAL A 11 -6.08 0.40 19.85
N SER A 12 -5.22 1.36 19.51
CA SER A 12 -4.77 2.35 20.48
C SER A 12 -5.94 3.22 20.95
N GLU A 13 -5.86 3.70 22.18
CA GLU A 13 -6.88 4.58 22.76
C GLU A 13 -7.07 5.85 21.92
N GLU A 14 -5.98 6.41 21.41
CA GLU A 14 -5.99 7.60 20.55
C GLU A 14 -6.84 7.40 19.28
N ILE A 15 -6.71 6.25 18.61
CA ILE A 15 -7.50 5.93 17.43
C ILE A 15 -8.98 5.82 17.78
N VAL A 16 -9.31 5.22 18.93
CA VAL A 16 -10.71 5.08 19.36
C VAL A 16 -11.31 6.46 19.68
N LYS A 17 -10.55 7.37 20.30
CA LYS A 17 -10.99 8.74 20.58
C LYS A 17 -11.31 9.51 19.31
N GLU A 18 -10.44 9.45 18.30
CA GLU A 18 -10.72 10.10 17.02
C GLU A 18 -11.92 9.47 16.29
N LEU A 19 -12.08 8.15 16.38
CA LEU A 19 -13.24 7.46 15.82
C LEU A 19 -14.55 7.95 16.47
N ASP A 20 -14.56 8.09 17.80
CA ASP A 20 -15.70 8.59 18.55
C ASP A 20 -16.04 10.04 18.18
N ARG A 21 -15.02 10.89 18.04
CA ARG A 21 -15.20 12.27 17.60
C ARG A 21 -15.90 12.35 16.23
N LEU A 22 -15.55 11.48 15.29
CA LEU A 22 -16.21 11.43 13.98
C LEU A 22 -17.69 11.01 14.09
N ILE A 23 -18.04 10.20 15.09
CA ILE A 23 -19.43 9.82 15.37
C ILE A 23 -20.18 11.00 16.00
N GLU A 24 -19.57 11.68 16.97
CA GLU A 24 -20.15 12.87 17.63
C GLU A 24 -20.44 13.99 16.62
N LEU A 25 -19.57 14.15 15.62
CA LEU A 25 -19.75 15.09 14.51
C LEU A 25 -20.84 14.66 13.50
N GLY A 26 -21.44 13.48 13.68
CA GLY A 26 -22.49 12.94 12.80
C GLY A 26 -21.97 12.43 11.45
N ILE A 27 -20.65 12.28 11.28
CA ILE A 27 -20.05 11.76 10.05
C ILE A 27 -20.36 10.26 9.90
N PHE A 28 -20.35 9.53 11.01
CA PHE A 28 -20.72 8.13 11.08
C PHE A 28 -21.78 7.90 12.16
N ARG A 29 -22.66 6.92 11.95
CA ARG A 29 -23.73 6.55 12.88
C ARG A 29 -23.23 5.62 13.98
N SER A 30 -22.12 4.92 13.75
CA SER A 30 -21.54 3.98 14.72
C SER A 30 -20.06 3.69 14.43
N ARG A 31 -19.35 3.16 15.44
CA ARG A 31 -17.97 2.67 15.27
C ARG A 31 -17.88 1.58 14.20
N SER A 32 -18.87 0.68 14.15
CA SER A 32 -18.92 -0.40 13.16
C SER A 32 -19.02 0.13 11.73
N GLU A 33 -19.82 1.19 11.50
CA GLU A 33 -19.91 1.84 10.19
C GLU A 33 -18.58 2.51 9.82
N ALA A 34 -17.99 3.26 10.74
CA ALA A 34 -16.73 3.95 10.51
C ALA A 34 -15.58 2.96 10.19
N VAL A 35 -15.50 1.85 10.93
CA VAL A 35 -14.53 0.78 10.67
C VAL A 35 -14.80 0.11 9.31
N ALA A 36 -16.05 -0.25 9.01
CA ALA A 36 -16.39 -0.88 7.74
C ALA A 36 -16.05 0.01 6.54
N GLU A 37 -16.34 1.31 6.63
CA GLU A 37 -16.04 2.28 5.59
C GLU A 37 -14.52 2.51 5.44
N SER A 38 -13.78 2.55 6.54
CA SER A 38 -12.32 2.66 6.52
C SER A 38 -11.67 1.44 5.87
N LEU A 39 -12.13 0.23 6.22
CA LEU A 39 -11.67 -1.01 5.58
C LEU A 39 -12.06 -1.06 4.09
N ARG A 40 -13.25 -0.58 3.72
CA ARG A 40 -13.66 -0.49 2.31
C ARG A 40 -12.73 0.42 1.51
N LYS A 41 -12.38 1.60 2.05
CA LYS A 41 -11.44 2.54 1.42
C LYS A 41 -10.06 1.92 1.28
N LEU A 42 -9.58 1.26 2.32
CA LEU A 42 -8.30 0.54 2.31
C LEU A 42 -8.31 -0.55 1.23
N LEU A 43 -9.32 -1.41 1.20
CA LEU A 43 -9.41 -2.46 0.19
C LEU A 43 -9.52 -1.90 -1.24
N LEU A 44 -10.24 -0.79 -1.41
CA LEU A 44 -10.32 -0.12 -2.71
C LEU A 44 -8.95 0.44 -3.14
N GLU A 45 -8.21 1.06 -2.23
CA GLU A 45 -6.85 1.56 -2.47
C GLU A 45 -5.92 0.42 -2.92
N TYR A 46 -5.89 -0.69 -2.19
CA TYR A 46 -5.04 -1.82 -2.56
C TYR A 46 -5.56 -2.60 -3.78
N SER A 47 -6.86 -2.56 -4.09
CA SER A 47 -7.41 -3.16 -5.31
C SER A 47 -7.00 -2.41 -6.59
N ARG A 48 -6.56 -1.16 -6.46
CA ARG A 48 -6.04 -0.37 -7.59
C ARG A 48 -4.59 -0.69 -7.92
N LEU A 49 -3.90 -1.47 -7.07
CA LEU A 49 -2.60 -2.04 -7.42
C LEU A 49 -2.88 -3.12 -8.46
N ALA A 50 -2.68 -2.76 -9.73
CA ALA A 50 -3.09 -3.52 -10.89
C ALA A 50 -2.20 -4.75 -11.14
N THR A 51 -1.00 -4.78 -10.56
CA THR A 51 -0.03 -5.84 -10.79
C THR A 51 0.74 -6.23 -9.52
N GLU A 52 1.30 -7.46 -9.49
CA GLU A 52 2.15 -7.94 -8.39
C GLU A 52 3.35 -7.00 -8.15
N GLU A 53 3.83 -6.39 -9.22
CA GLU A 53 4.92 -5.42 -9.22
C GLU A 53 4.61 -4.14 -8.43
N GLU A 54 3.42 -3.56 -8.64
CA GLU A 54 2.97 -2.36 -7.91
C GLU A 54 2.75 -2.65 -6.42
N PHE A 55 2.31 -3.87 -6.10
CA PHE A 55 2.17 -4.33 -4.73
C PHE A 55 3.53 -4.46 -4.03
N VAL A 56 4.53 -5.06 -4.68
CA VAL A 56 5.91 -5.18 -4.16
C VAL A 56 6.52 -3.80 -3.92
N ILE A 57 6.38 -2.87 -4.86
CA ILE A 57 6.88 -1.50 -4.72
C ILE A 57 6.21 -0.79 -3.54
N THR A 58 4.89 -0.93 -3.40
CA THR A 58 4.14 -0.34 -2.29
C THR A 58 4.59 -0.89 -0.95
N LEU A 59 4.78 -2.22 -0.83
CA LEU A 59 5.30 -2.83 0.39
C LEU A 59 6.73 -2.40 0.71
N TYR A 60 7.57 -2.18 -0.30
CA TYR A 60 8.92 -1.63 -0.14
C TYR A 60 8.89 -0.21 0.43
N LEU A 61 8.08 0.68 -0.16
CA LEU A 61 7.96 2.08 0.25
C LEU A 61 7.37 2.22 1.65
N LEU A 62 6.41 1.37 2.01
CA LEU A 62 5.82 1.32 3.35
C LEU A 62 6.74 0.70 4.41
N GLY A 63 7.95 0.26 4.03
CA GLY A 63 8.89 -0.41 4.94
C GLY A 63 8.40 -1.76 5.46
N LYS A 64 7.44 -2.37 4.78
CA LYS A 64 6.86 -3.67 5.13
C LYS A 64 7.64 -4.84 4.53
N LEU A 65 8.41 -4.61 3.47
CA LEU A 65 9.44 -5.55 3.04
C LEU A 65 10.68 -5.41 3.91
N LYS A 66 11.25 -6.55 4.32
CA LYS A 66 12.59 -6.55 4.90
C LYS A 66 13.52 -5.91 3.88
N LYS A 67 14.16 -4.81 4.29
CA LYS A 67 15.27 -4.25 3.54
C LYS A 67 16.46 -5.11 3.86
N ASP A 68 16.69 -6.11 3.00
CA ASP A 68 17.84 -6.99 3.12
C ASP A 68 19.16 -6.23 2.81
N LEU A 69 19.05 -5.00 2.31
CA LEU A 69 20.15 -4.10 1.98
C LEU A 69 20.00 -2.75 2.73
N GLY A 70 21.04 -2.36 3.46
CA GLY A 70 21.23 -1.07 4.10
C GLY A 70 22.06 -0.09 3.25
N PRO A 71 22.22 1.16 3.70
CA PRO A 71 22.89 2.22 2.93
C PRO A 71 24.37 1.96 2.61
N SER A 72 25.02 1.11 3.41
CA SER A 72 26.44 0.78 3.28
C SER A 72 26.68 -0.51 2.49
N ASP A 73 25.62 -1.19 2.07
CA ASP A 73 25.75 -2.46 1.37
C ASP A 73 26.12 -2.23 -0.09
N VAL A 74 27.18 -2.91 -0.52
CA VAL A 74 27.66 -2.88 -1.89
C VAL A 74 27.15 -4.13 -2.58
N VAL A 75 26.35 -3.94 -3.64
CA VAL A 75 25.82 -5.03 -4.44
C VAL A 75 26.51 -4.99 -5.80
N GLU A 76 27.09 -6.11 -6.21
CA GLU A 76 27.59 -6.25 -7.57
C GLU A 76 26.40 -6.47 -8.51
N VAL A 77 26.21 -5.55 -9.46
CA VAL A 77 25.08 -5.57 -10.39
C VAL A 77 25.59 -5.89 -11.78
N ASN A 78 25.16 -7.03 -12.33
CA ASN A 78 25.31 -7.30 -13.75
C ASN A 78 24.35 -6.39 -14.54
N VAL A 79 24.91 -5.45 -15.28
CA VAL A 79 24.14 -4.41 -15.99
C VAL A 79 23.22 -4.98 -17.06
N ASP A 80 23.66 -6.02 -17.78
CA ASP A 80 22.87 -6.64 -18.84
C ASP A 80 21.67 -7.40 -18.26
N GLU A 81 21.89 -8.14 -17.18
CA GLU A 81 20.83 -8.82 -16.45
C GLU A 81 19.85 -7.83 -15.81
N ALA A 82 20.35 -6.75 -15.23
CA ALA A 82 19.52 -5.69 -14.66
C ALA A 82 18.62 -5.04 -15.72
N ARG A 83 19.16 -4.70 -16.91
CA ARG A 83 18.35 -4.17 -18.02
C ARG A 83 17.30 -5.17 -18.50
N LYS A 84 17.64 -6.45 -18.60
CA LYS A 84 16.69 -7.51 -18.98
C LYS A 84 15.57 -7.63 -17.96
N ASN A 85 15.89 -7.59 -16.67
CA ASN A 85 14.91 -7.66 -15.59
C ASN A 85 14.01 -6.41 -15.56
N LEU A 86 14.57 -5.21 -15.77
CA LEU A 86 13.79 -3.97 -15.88
C LEU A 86 12.80 -4.02 -17.05
N ARG A 87 13.23 -4.47 -18.24
CA ARG A 87 12.32 -4.65 -19.37
C ARG A 87 11.23 -5.68 -19.10
N LYS A 88 11.57 -6.78 -18.44
CA LYS A 88 10.60 -7.84 -18.09
C LYS A 88 9.55 -7.33 -17.09
N PHE A 89 9.96 -6.54 -16.11
CA PHE A 89 9.12 -6.08 -14.99
C PHE A 89 8.36 -4.79 -15.31
N PHE A 90 9.04 -3.79 -15.87
CA PHE A 90 8.45 -2.48 -16.18
C PHE A 90 8.02 -2.32 -17.64
N GLY A 91 8.33 -3.27 -18.53
CA GLY A 91 8.13 -3.13 -19.98
C GLY A 91 9.13 -2.18 -20.65
N THR A 92 10.10 -1.63 -19.91
CA THR A 92 11.12 -0.68 -20.39
C THR A 92 12.30 -0.65 -19.43
N ASP A 93 13.49 -0.33 -19.93
CA ASP A 93 14.70 -0.01 -19.14
C ASP A 93 15.06 1.49 -19.21
N GLU A 94 14.20 2.33 -19.79
CA GLU A 94 14.37 3.78 -19.76
C GLU A 94 14.08 4.33 -18.36
N VAL A 95 15.12 4.90 -17.72
CA VAL A 95 15.09 5.38 -16.33
C VAL A 95 13.86 6.23 -16.02
N GLU A 96 13.54 7.19 -16.87
CA GLU A 96 12.43 8.12 -16.62
C GLU A 96 11.05 7.45 -16.68
N LYS A 97 10.86 6.51 -17.62
CA LYS A 97 9.62 5.73 -17.71
C LYS A 97 9.48 4.77 -16.52
N VAL A 98 10.58 4.16 -16.08
CA VAL A 98 10.63 3.32 -14.88
C VAL A 98 10.27 4.14 -13.64
N LEU A 99 10.90 5.30 -13.45
CA LEU A 99 10.63 6.17 -12.29
C LEU A 99 9.19 6.68 -12.25
N ARG A 100 8.61 7.00 -13.41
CA ARG A 100 7.19 7.42 -13.51
C ARG A 100 6.24 6.33 -13.02
N LYS A 101 6.48 5.08 -13.42
CA LYS A 101 5.72 3.91 -12.93
C LYS A 101 5.90 3.69 -11.44
N VAL A 102 7.14 3.77 -10.94
CA VAL A 102 7.44 3.61 -9.51
C VAL A 102 6.75 4.67 -8.65
N ARG A 103 6.59 5.89 -9.16
CA ARG A 103 5.92 7.00 -8.47
C ARG A 103 4.39 6.98 -8.58
N GLY A 104 3.82 6.03 -9.32
CA GLY A 104 2.36 5.92 -9.49
C GLY A 104 1.75 7.07 -10.32
N GLU A 105 2.55 7.79 -11.10
CA GLU A 105 2.03 8.80 -12.03
C GLU A 105 1.33 8.07 -13.18
N SER A 106 -0.01 8.14 -13.20
CA SER A 106 -0.84 7.56 -14.26
C SER A 106 -0.55 8.24 -15.61
N LEU A 107 -0.66 7.46 -16.69
CA LEU A 107 -0.59 7.90 -18.10
C LEU A 107 -1.56 9.05 -18.40
#